data_AF-A0A0P7BMS6-F1
#
_entry.id   AF-A0A0P7BMS6-F1
#
_cell.length_a   1.000
_cell.length_b   1.000
_cell.length_c   1.000
_cell.angle_alpha   90.00
_cell.angle_beta   90.00
_cell.angle_gamma   90.00
#
_symmetry.space_group_name_H-M   'P 1'
#
loop_
_entity.id
_entity.type
_entity.pdbx_description
1 polymer ?
#
loop_
_entity_poly.entity_id
_entity_poly.type
_entity_poly.pdbx_seq_one_letter_code
_entity_poly.pdbx_strand_id
1 'polypeptide(L)'
;MSQLLSFRALIGLSLAVAMFAFLGASPLKAFTSTLQRAGMDWFSTQQNASASLTPRTPVYFFSHGGPDVQYNTKHPVFPILQQIGREITQQVKPKAVVVFSAHWMGEEGAIHVNKEENTDLIYDFYGFPDHFYQAKYPNKGDSELAGKIMVMLSEAGIQSYGVNRGLDHGVWSGFNVAFDPETNPLNVPLVQVSLYKTEDPHAHYALGRAVAALREQGIVIIGAGMSVHNLRDMHYMFEGNSNPMPYTVSFDNALKEAVEVDPALREDKMAAICKRGDAKQAHPFMDHLMPVYIAAGAAGEDWGKQTWTLQEGSFGWAQYRFGDVATSSKL
;
A
#
# COMPACT_ATOMS: atom_id res chain seq x y z
N MET A 1 25.08 -44.23 33.28
CA MET A 1 26.28 -43.35 33.30
C MET A 1 26.40 -42.58 31.99
N SER A 2 25.41 -41.73 31.67
CA SER A 2 25.27 -41.09 30.36
C SER A 2 24.85 -39.61 30.45
N GLN A 3 25.22 -38.91 31.53
CA GLN A 3 24.88 -37.49 31.73
C GLN A 3 26.06 -36.57 32.10
N LEU A 4 27.32 -37.00 31.88
CA LEU A 4 28.50 -36.16 32.20
C LEU A 4 29.36 -35.76 30.99
N LEU A 5 28.91 -36.02 29.76
CA LEU A 5 29.68 -35.73 28.54
C LEU A 5 29.16 -34.52 27.72
N SER A 6 27.99 -33.95 28.03
CA SER A 6 27.47 -32.79 27.27
C SER A 6 27.85 -31.42 27.85
N PHE A 7 28.46 -31.36 29.04
CA PHE A 7 28.78 -30.08 29.70
C PHE A 7 30.19 -29.53 29.40
N ARG A 8 31.07 -30.32 28.77
CA ARG A 8 32.44 -29.90 28.41
C ARG A 8 32.57 -29.36 26.98
N ALA A 9 31.58 -29.56 26.12
CA ALA A 9 31.56 -28.98 24.77
C ALA A 9 31.07 -27.51 24.74
N LEU A 10 30.29 -27.09 25.74
CA LEU A 10 29.67 -25.76 25.80
C LEU A 10 30.53 -24.66 26.47
N ILE A 11 31.61 -25.02 27.17
CA ILE A 11 32.56 -24.05 27.76
C ILE A 11 33.78 -23.82 26.84
N GLY A 12 34.06 -24.73 25.91
CA GLY A 12 35.14 -24.58 24.92
C GLY A 12 34.81 -23.58 23.79
N LEU A 13 33.54 -23.33 23.51
CA LEU A 13 33.10 -22.44 22.43
C LEU A 13 33.03 -20.96 22.87
N SER A 14 32.87 -20.69 24.17
CA SER A 14 32.79 -19.32 24.70
C SER A 14 34.15 -18.64 24.92
N LEU A 15 35.25 -19.40 24.98
CA LEU A 15 36.61 -18.87 25.09
C LEU A 15 37.32 -18.64 23.75
N ALA A 16 36.85 -19.24 22.65
CA ALA A 16 37.41 -19.01 21.31
C ALA A 16 36.93 -17.69 20.68
N VAL A 17 35.73 -17.21 21.05
CA VAL A 17 35.18 -15.94 20.58
C VAL A 17 35.79 -14.74 21.32
N ALA A 18 36.30 -14.94 22.54
CA ALA A 18 36.92 -13.87 23.34
C ALA A 18 38.42 -13.63 23.07
N MET A 19 39.09 -14.49 22.27
CA MET A 19 40.53 -14.34 21.96
C MET A 19 40.86 -13.82 20.56
N PHE A 20 39.86 -13.46 19.75
CA PHE A 20 40.08 -12.82 18.44
C PHE A 20 39.85 -11.31 18.43
N ALA A 21 39.58 -10.71 19.59
CA ALA A 21 39.38 -9.27 19.73
C ALA A 21 40.67 -8.45 19.98
N PHE A 22 41.87 -9.03 19.84
CA PHE A 22 43.11 -8.32 20.20
C PHE A 22 44.29 -8.39 19.21
N LEU A 23 44.10 -8.89 17.98
CA LEU A 23 45.12 -8.81 16.93
C LEU A 23 44.45 -8.46 15.60
N GLY A 24 44.68 -7.23 15.13
CA GLY A 24 44.00 -6.62 13.99
C GLY A 24 44.24 -7.31 12.64
N ALA A 25 43.36 -8.25 12.28
CA ALA A 25 43.21 -8.76 10.91
C ALA A 25 41.71 -8.99 10.59
N SER A 26 41.26 -8.52 9.42
CA SER A 26 39.86 -8.53 8.99
C SER A 26 39.25 -9.94 8.91
N PRO A 27 37.97 -10.15 9.30
CA PRO A 27 37.37 -11.49 9.44
C PRO A 27 36.97 -12.17 8.11
N LEU A 28 37.28 -11.58 6.95
CA LEU A 28 36.72 -12.02 5.67
C LEU A 28 37.52 -13.10 4.91
N LYS A 29 38.54 -13.71 5.52
CA LYS A 29 39.41 -14.68 4.82
C LYS A 29 39.62 -16.03 5.51
N ALA A 30 38.99 -16.28 6.65
CA ALA A 30 39.18 -17.53 7.41
C ALA A 30 38.00 -18.51 7.32
N PHE A 31 36.97 -18.24 6.50
CA PHE A 31 35.81 -19.12 6.34
C PHE A 31 35.81 -19.92 5.03
N THR A 32 36.80 -19.74 4.16
CA THR A 32 36.78 -20.32 2.80
C THR A 32 37.58 -21.62 2.63
N SER A 33 38.21 -22.18 3.67
CA SER A 33 39.07 -23.37 3.49
C SER A 33 38.57 -24.68 4.11
N THR A 34 37.32 -24.77 4.59
CA THR A 34 36.81 -26.02 5.20
C THR A 34 35.58 -26.61 4.51
N LEU A 35 35.00 -25.93 3.50
CA LEU A 35 33.84 -26.45 2.75
C LEU A 35 34.20 -27.10 1.41
N GLN A 36 35.48 -27.12 1.02
CA GLN A 36 35.92 -27.72 -0.25
C GLN A 36 36.15 -29.24 -0.20
N ARG A 37 35.45 -29.96 0.68
CA ARG A 37 35.50 -31.43 0.78
C ARG A 37 34.14 -32.13 0.84
N ALA A 38 33.07 -31.42 0.58
CA ALA A 38 31.76 -31.99 0.27
C ALA A 38 31.34 -31.42 -1.08
N GLY A 39 31.52 -32.19 -2.15
CA GLY A 39 31.31 -31.77 -3.54
C GLY A 39 29.88 -31.33 -3.80
N MET A 40 29.61 -30.03 -3.63
CA MET A 40 28.38 -29.35 -4.02
C MET A 40 28.80 -27.99 -4.60
N ASP A 41 28.99 -27.95 -5.92
CA ASP A 41 29.18 -26.71 -6.67
C ASP A 41 27.89 -25.88 -6.60
N TRP A 42 27.89 -24.83 -5.79
CA TRP A 42 26.77 -23.88 -5.64
C TRP A 42 26.97 -22.57 -6.43
N PHE A 43 27.99 -22.49 -7.28
CA PHE A 43 28.28 -21.28 -8.07
C PHE A 43 28.48 -21.59 -9.55
N SER A 44 27.40 -21.96 -10.24
CA SER A 44 27.30 -21.74 -11.70
C SER A 44 25.87 -21.91 -12.21
N THR A 45 24.96 -20.99 -11.86
CA THR A 45 23.74 -20.81 -12.66
C THR A 45 23.30 -19.35 -12.63
N GLN A 46 24.16 -18.47 -13.14
CA GLN A 46 23.78 -17.11 -13.51
C GLN A 46 23.87 -16.98 -15.03
N GLN A 47 22.91 -17.60 -15.72
CA GLN A 47 22.53 -17.24 -17.08
C GLN A 47 21.19 -17.92 -17.41
N ASN A 48 20.23 -17.10 -17.82
CA ASN A 48 18.90 -17.45 -18.32
C ASN A 48 17.87 -17.94 -17.28
N ALA A 49 17.51 -17.08 -16.33
CA ALA A 49 16.14 -17.11 -15.81
C ALA A 49 15.30 -16.19 -16.70
N SER A 50 14.57 -16.76 -17.66
CA SER A 50 13.37 -16.10 -18.16
C SER A 50 12.52 -15.75 -16.95
N ALA A 51 12.16 -14.47 -16.76
CA ALA A 51 11.26 -14.04 -15.71
C ALA A 51 10.03 -14.96 -15.71
N SER A 52 9.94 -15.80 -14.68
CA SER A 52 8.77 -16.62 -14.44
C SER A 52 7.61 -15.65 -14.27
N LEU A 53 6.74 -15.55 -15.28
CA LEU A 53 5.48 -14.82 -15.25
C LEU A 53 4.50 -15.53 -14.32
N THR A 54 4.80 -15.58 -13.02
CA THR A 54 3.76 -15.85 -12.03
C THR A 54 2.73 -14.72 -12.14
N PRO A 55 1.44 -15.03 -12.38
CA PRO A 55 0.42 -14.01 -12.42
C PRO A 55 0.40 -13.28 -11.07
N ARG A 56 0.75 -11.99 -11.07
CA ARG A 56 0.68 -11.11 -9.90
C ARG A 56 -0.51 -10.17 -10.07
N THR A 57 -1.22 -9.88 -8.99
CA THR A 57 -2.33 -8.92 -9.02
C THR A 57 -1.82 -7.50 -9.33
N PRO A 58 -2.61 -6.64 -9.99
CA PRO A 58 -2.30 -5.21 -10.09
C PRO A 58 -2.38 -4.53 -8.71
N VAL A 59 -1.81 -3.33 -8.62
CA VAL A 59 -1.97 -2.41 -7.48
C VAL A 59 -2.84 -1.23 -7.92
N TYR A 60 -3.70 -0.75 -7.03
CA TYR A 60 -4.57 0.39 -7.31
C TYR A 60 -4.25 1.55 -6.36
N PHE A 61 -4.27 2.77 -6.89
CA PHE A 61 -4.53 3.95 -6.08
C PHE A 61 -5.94 4.43 -6.36
N PHE A 62 -6.69 4.59 -5.29
CA PHE A 62 -8.12 4.86 -5.29
C PHE A 62 -8.34 6.25 -4.70
N SER A 63 -8.57 7.26 -5.56
CA SER A 63 -9.03 8.56 -5.07
C SER A 63 -10.47 8.39 -4.56
N HIS A 64 -10.63 8.31 -3.24
CA HIS A 64 -11.84 7.76 -2.62
C HIS A 64 -13.02 8.73 -2.53
N GLY A 65 -12.78 10.04 -2.66
CA GLY A 65 -13.77 11.08 -2.39
C GLY A 65 -14.10 11.25 -0.90
N GLY A 66 -15.07 12.11 -0.61
CA GLY A 66 -15.62 12.28 0.73
C GLY A 66 -16.74 11.27 1.04
N PRO A 67 -17.34 11.35 2.25
CA PRO A 67 -18.46 10.49 2.66
C PRO A 67 -19.67 10.49 1.71
N ASP A 68 -19.84 11.54 0.89
CA ASP A 68 -20.94 11.72 -0.05
C ASP A 68 -20.80 10.93 -1.34
N VAL A 69 -19.59 10.40 -1.63
CA VAL A 69 -19.32 9.66 -2.86
C VAL A 69 -20.33 8.52 -3.07
N GLN A 70 -20.73 7.84 -1.99
CA GLN A 70 -21.68 6.72 -2.04
C GLN A 70 -23.11 7.12 -2.42
N TYR A 71 -23.47 8.40 -2.27
CA TYR A 71 -24.80 8.92 -2.59
C TYR A 71 -24.81 9.83 -3.83
N ASN A 72 -23.65 10.34 -4.23
CA ASN A 72 -23.50 11.27 -5.34
C ASN A 72 -23.42 10.53 -6.70
N THR A 73 -24.49 9.83 -7.08
CA THR A 73 -24.58 9.02 -8.30
C THR A 73 -24.41 9.80 -9.60
N LYS A 74 -24.53 11.14 -9.55
CA LYS A 74 -24.34 12.03 -10.70
C LYS A 74 -22.89 12.46 -10.88
N HIS A 75 -22.04 12.31 -9.86
CA HIS A 75 -20.64 12.70 -9.96
C HIS A 75 -19.90 11.79 -10.96
N PRO A 76 -19.05 12.33 -11.85
CA PRO A 76 -18.35 11.53 -12.86
C PRO A 76 -17.48 10.40 -12.31
N VAL A 77 -17.01 10.49 -11.06
CA VAL A 77 -16.24 9.43 -10.42
C VAL A 77 -17.07 8.18 -10.13
N PHE A 78 -18.38 8.31 -9.90
CA PHE A 78 -19.23 7.22 -9.43
C PHE A 78 -19.17 5.98 -10.36
N PRO A 79 -19.43 6.10 -11.68
CA PRO A 79 -19.30 4.97 -12.59
C PRO A 79 -17.87 4.45 -12.74
N ILE A 80 -16.86 5.28 -12.49
CA ILE A 80 -15.44 4.90 -12.54
C ILE A 80 -15.08 3.99 -11.36
N LEU A 81 -15.54 4.31 -10.15
CA LEU A 81 -15.35 3.46 -8.97
C LEU A 81 -16.03 2.10 -9.19
N GLN A 82 -17.26 2.10 -9.72
CA GLN A 82 -17.95 0.86 -10.10
C GLN A 82 -17.17 0.05 -11.14
N GLN A 83 -16.53 0.71 -12.12
CA GLN A 83 -15.71 0.03 -13.12
C GLN A 83 -14.47 -0.62 -12.49
N ILE A 84 -13.76 0.10 -11.61
CA ILE A 84 -12.60 -0.44 -10.88
C ILE A 84 -13.02 -1.64 -10.04
N GLY A 85 -14.15 -1.53 -9.33
CA GLY A 85 -14.67 -2.63 -8.52
C GLY A 85 -15.03 -3.86 -9.35
N ARG A 86 -15.69 -3.70 -10.51
CA ARG A 86 -15.95 -4.82 -11.44
C ARG A 86 -14.67 -5.42 -12.01
N GLU A 87 -13.66 -4.60 -12.32
CA GLU A 87 -12.37 -5.10 -12.76
C GLU A 87 -11.73 -6.00 -11.68
N ILE A 88 -11.74 -5.55 -10.43
CA ILE A 88 -11.19 -6.30 -9.29
C ILE A 88 -11.98 -7.60 -9.06
N THR A 89 -13.32 -7.56 -8.98
CA THR A 89 -14.12 -8.75 -8.64
C THR A 89 -14.28 -9.73 -9.79
N GLN A 90 -14.30 -9.27 -11.05
CA GLN A 90 -14.64 -10.11 -12.21
C GLN A 90 -13.45 -10.50 -13.07
N GLN A 91 -12.37 -9.70 -13.08
CA GLN A 91 -11.18 -9.97 -13.89
C GLN A 91 -10.01 -10.39 -13.00
N VAL A 92 -9.66 -9.59 -11.99
CA VAL A 92 -8.53 -9.88 -11.10
C VAL A 92 -8.83 -11.06 -10.18
N LYS A 93 -10.04 -11.10 -9.58
CA LYS A 93 -10.49 -12.14 -8.65
C LYS A 93 -9.48 -12.40 -7.53
N PRO A 94 -9.17 -11.38 -6.70
CA PRO A 94 -8.19 -11.54 -5.62
C PRO A 94 -8.64 -12.60 -4.61
N LYS A 95 -7.70 -13.10 -3.83
CA LYS A 95 -7.98 -13.92 -2.63
C LYS A 95 -8.27 -13.06 -1.40
N ALA A 96 -7.74 -11.85 -1.36
CA ALA A 96 -7.96 -10.84 -0.32
C ALA A 96 -7.57 -9.45 -0.83
N VAL A 97 -7.98 -8.41 -0.11
CA VAL A 97 -7.58 -7.02 -0.36
C VAL A 97 -6.85 -6.46 0.85
N VAL A 98 -5.73 -5.79 0.61
CA VAL A 98 -5.00 -5.00 1.62
C VAL A 98 -5.12 -3.53 1.26
N VAL A 99 -5.61 -2.71 2.21
CA VAL A 99 -5.86 -1.28 1.97
C VAL A 99 -5.05 -0.41 2.93
N PHE A 100 -4.38 0.59 2.37
CA PHE A 100 -3.71 1.66 3.11
C PHE A 100 -4.52 2.94 2.96
N SER A 101 -5.19 3.38 4.02
CA SER A 101 -6.12 4.53 3.98
C SER A 101 -5.46 5.79 4.54
N ALA A 102 -5.70 6.92 3.86
CA ALA A 102 -5.34 8.26 4.34
C ALA A 102 -5.87 8.58 5.76
N HIS A 103 -6.96 7.93 6.16
CA HIS A 103 -7.66 8.15 7.42
C HIS A 103 -7.08 7.38 8.61
N TRP A 104 -6.01 6.61 8.37
CA TRP A 104 -5.39 5.85 9.43
C TRP A 104 -3.87 5.99 9.43
N MET A 105 -3.38 6.87 10.31
CA MET A 105 -1.97 6.93 10.68
C MET A 105 -1.67 6.03 11.89
N GLY A 106 -0.51 5.39 11.87
CA GLY A 106 0.04 4.64 12.99
C GLY A 106 0.54 5.55 14.11
N GLU A 107 1.32 4.97 15.02
CA GLU A 107 2.09 5.74 16.00
C GLU A 107 3.45 6.18 15.43
N GLU A 108 4.20 6.96 16.20
CA GLU A 108 5.51 7.45 15.78
C GLU A 108 6.45 6.27 15.48
N GLY A 109 6.92 6.16 14.24
CA GLY A 109 7.87 5.13 13.82
C GLY A 109 7.33 3.70 13.65
N ALA A 110 6.03 3.47 13.78
CA ALA A 110 5.46 2.12 13.64
C ALA A 110 4.18 2.08 12.79
N ILE A 111 3.96 0.93 12.16
CA ILE A 111 2.76 0.64 11.36
C ILE A 111 1.79 -0.21 12.16
N HIS A 112 0.50 0.10 12.11
CA HIS A 112 -0.54 -0.75 12.67
C HIS A 112 -1.19 -1.58 11.57
N VAL A 113 -1.45 -2.85 11.88
CA VAL A 113 -2.15 -3.80 11.00
C VAL A 113 -3.43 -4.24 11.69
N ASN A 114 -4.57 -4.10 11.01
CA ASN A 114 -5.85 -4.48 11.61
C ASN A 114 -6.00 -6.00 11.57
N LYS A 115 -6.02 -6.64 12.74
CA LYS A 115 -6.17 -8.09 12.88
C LYS A 115 -7.59 -8.52 13.27
N GLU A 116 -8.49 -7.55 13.46
CA GLU A 116 -9.88 -7.83 13.81
C GLU A 116 -10.62 -8.42 12.61
N GLU A 117 -11.31 -9.54 12.82
CA GLU A 117 -12.01 -10.21 11.73
C GLU A 117 -13.41 -9.65 11.51
N ASN A 118 -14.07 -9.17 12.55
CA ASN A 118 -15.38 -8.55 12.45
C ASN A 118 -15.24 -7.09 12.86
N THR A 119 -15.03 -6.21 11.88
CA THR A 119 -14.75 -4.81 12.16
C THR A 119 -16.01 -3.97 12.08
N ASP A 120 -16.26 -3.16 13.11
CA ASP A 120 -17.24 -2.08 13.05
C ASP A 120 -16.81 -1.02 12.01
N LEU A 121 -17.74 -0.17 11.58
CA LEU A 121 -17.37 1.00 10.77
C LEU A 121 -16.99 2.17 11.68
N ILE A 122 -15.96 2.90 11.28
CA ILE A 122 -15.58 4.19 11.86
C ILE A 122 -16.18 5.29 10.99
N TYR A 123 -16.94 6.19 11.63
CA TYR A 123 -17.50 7.39 11.01
C TYR A 123 -16.64 8.60 11.40
N ASP A 124 -15.43 8.67 10.86
CA ASP A 124 -14.41 9.69 11.11
C ASP A 124 -14.61 10.95 10.22
N PHE A 125 -15.86 11.40 10.13
CA PHE A 125 -16.28 12.62 9.44
C PHE A 125 -17.41 13.29 10.21
N TYR A 126 -17.65 14.57 9.93
CA TYR A 126 -18.63 15.39 10.65
C TYR A 126 -19.36 16.35 9.70
N GLY A 127 -20.52 16.86 10.13
CA GLY A 127 -21.27 17.88 9.36
C GLY A 127 -22.17 17.35 8.24
N PHE A 128 -22.27 16.02 8.09
CA PHE A 128 -23.17 15.37 7.12
C PHE A 128 -24.57 15.10 7.71
N PRO A 129 -25.61 14.91 6.87
CA PRO A 129 -26.93 14.48 7.33
C PRO A 129 -26.93 13.10 8.01
N ASP A 130 -27.88 12.86 8.91
CA ASP A 130 -27.96 11.65 9.76
C ASP A 130 -27.82 10.31 9.02
N HIS A 131 -28.37 10.21 7.80
CA HIS A 131 -28.34 8.96 7.04
C HIS A 131 -26.91 8.49 6.70
N PHE A 132 -25.94 9.39 6.63
CA PHE A 132 -24.53 9.04 6.44
C PHE A 132 -23.94 8.25 7.61
N TYR A 133 -24.39 8.52 8.83
CA TYR A 133 -23.96 7.80 10.05
C TYR A 133 -24.73 6.49 10.26
N GLN A 134 -25.75 6.23 9.44
CA GLN A 134 -26.51 4.98 9.43
C GLN A 134 -26.03 4.01 8.34
N ALA A 135 -25.23 4.50 7.39
CA ALA A 135 -24.65 3.70 6.31
C ALA A 135 -23.94 2.45 6.86
N LYS A 136 -24.05 1.33 6.15
CA LYS A 136 -23.41 0.06 6.50
C LYS A 136 -22.60 -0.45 5.31
N TYR A 137 -21.62 -1.29 5.61
CA TYR A 137 -20.80 -1.96 4.61
C TYR A 137 -20.36 -3.31 5.17
N PRO A 138 -20.73 -4.43 4.54
CA PRO A 138 -20.28 -5.73 4.99
C PRO A 138 -18.78 -5.88 4.71
N ASN A 139 -18.03 -6.26 5.73
CA ASN A 139 -16.61 -6.54 5.62
C ASN A 139 -16.23 -7.72 6.54
N LYS A 140 -15.14 -8.40 6.20
CA LYS A 140 -14.54 -9.46 7.01
C LYS A 140 -13.02 -9.29 6.95
N GLY A 141 -12.38 -9.11 8.09
CA GLY A 141 -10.93 -9.10 8.21
C GLY A 141 -10.33 -10.49 8.14
N ASP A 142 -9.00 -10.56 8.08
CA ASP A 142 -8.22 -11.81 8.03
C ASP A 142 -7.02 -11.70 8.98
N SER A 143 -7.14 -12.34 10.13
CA SER A 143 -6.12 -12.31 11.19
C SER A 143 -4.83 -13.03 10.78
N GLU A 144 -4.90 -14.03 9.90
CA GLU A 144 -3.74 -14.74 9.36
C GLU A 144 -2.98 -13.85 8.37
N LEU A 145 -3.69 -13.19 7.45
CA LEU A 145 -3.11 -12.22 6.52
C LEU A 145 -2.50 -11.03 7.27
N ALA A 146 -3.16 -10.51 8.31
CA ALA A 146 -2.58 -9.49 9.18
C ALA A 146 -1.25 -9.96 9.80
N GLY A 147 -1.20 -11.21 10.28
CA GLY A 147 0.03 -11.84 10.76
C GLY A 147 1.14 -11.88 9.71
N LYS A 148 0.82 -12.29 8.47
CA LYS A 148 1.77 -12.34 7.35
C LYS A 148 2.32 -10.95 7.02
N ILE A 149 1.46 -9.93 6.97
CA ILE A 149 1.89 -8.54 6.73
C ILE A 149 2.91 -8.11 7.79
N MET A 150 2.62 -8.34 9.08
CA MET A 150 3.55 -7.96 10.16
C MET A 150 4.92 -8.67 10.04
N VAL A 151 4.94 -9.94 9.63
CA VAL A 151 6.20 -10.67 9.36
C VAL A 151 6.98 -10.00 8.23
N MET A 152 6.32 -9.69 7.10
CA MET A 152 6.97 -9.03 5.96
C MET A 152 7.51 -7.64 6.32
N LEU A 153 6.76 -6.88 7.11
CA LEU A 153 7.21 -5.59 7.63
C LEU A 153 8.45 -5.75 8.52
N SER A 154 8.44 -6.74 9.43
CA SER A 154 9.60 -7.02 10.29
C SER A 154 10.83 -7.43 9.48
N GLU A 155 10.68 -8.22 8.42
CA GLU A 155 11.79 -8.62 7.52
C GLU A 155 12.37 -7.42 6.77
N ALA A 156 11.54 -6.41 6.48
CA ALA A 156 11.96 -5.14 5.90
C ALA A 156 12.51 -4.13 6.94
N GLY A 157 12.60 -4.51 8.22
CA GLY A 157 13.05 -3.62 9.30
C GLY A 157 12.01 -2.58 9.73
N ILE A 158 10.73 -2.78 9.37
CA ILE A 158 9.62 -1.91 9.72
C ILE A 158 8.93 -2.44 10.97
N GLN A 159 8.92 -1.63 12.03
CA GLN A 159 8.20 -1.95 13.26
C GLN A 159 6.69 -1.93 13.00
N SER A 160 5.99 -2.98 13.45
CA SER A 160 4.54 -3.06 13.31
C SER A 160 3.84 -3.74 14.47
N TYR A 161 2.55 -3.41 14.65
CA TYR A 161 1.69 -3.98 15.69
C TYR A 161 0.32 -4.38 15.15
N GLY A 162 -0.16 -5.55 15.58
CA GLY A 162 -1.50 -6.02 15.28
C GLY A 162 -2.52 -5.44 16.26
N VAL A 163 -3.46 -4.64 15.75
CA VAL A 163 -4.48 -3.94 16.54
C VAL A 163 -5.89 -4.36 16.13
N ASN A 164 -6.86 -4.17 17.03
CA ASN A 164 -8.27 -4.33 16.70
C ASN A 164 -8.86 -2.95 16.44
N ARG A 165 -9.39 -2.73 15.24
CA ARG A 165 -9.92 -1.43 14.80
C ARG A 165 -11.12 -1.63 13.87
N GLY A 166 -12.00 -0.65 13.83
CA GLY A 166 -13.02 -0.55 12.78
C GLY A 166 -12.44 -0.13 11.42
N LEU A 167 -13.25 -0.24 10.37
CA LEU A 167 -12.92 0.20 9.01
C LEU A 167 -13.31 1.68 8.85
N ASP A 168 -12.40 2.56 8.41
CA ASP A 168 -12.69 3.99 8.22
C ASP A 168 -13.36 4.34 6.89
N HIS A 169 -13.95 5.55 6.82
CA HIS A 169 -14.76 5.96 5.68
C HIS A 169 -13.96 6.11 4.38
N GLY A 170 -12.66 6.41 4.49
CA GLY A 170 -11.73 6.43 3.38
C GLY A 170 -11.64 5.08 2.65
N VAL A 171 -12.11 3.99 3.29
CA VAL A 171 -12.32 2.69 2.66
C VAL A 171 -13.80 2.43 2.39
N TRP A 172 -14.65 2.36 3.43
CA TRP A 172 -15.99 1.80 3.27
C TRP A 172 -16.95 2.68 2.45
N SER A 173 -16.74 3.99 2.35
CA SER A 173 -17.63 4.86 1.57
C SER A 173 -17.43 4.65 0.07
N GLY A 174 -16.19 4.76 -0.42
CA GLY A 174 -15.87 4.46 -1.82
C GLY A 174 -16.08 2.99 -2.17
N PHE A 175 -15.87 2.07 -1.22
CA PHE A 175 -16.09 0.64 -1.44
C PHE A 175 -17.57 0.27 -1.56
N ASN A 176 -18.50 1.01 -0.93
CA ASN A 176 -19.93 0.82 -1.22
C ASN A 176 -20.26 1.08 -2.70
N VAL A 177 -19.51 1.94 -3.37
CA VAL A 177 -19.69 2.21 -4.81
C VAL A 177 -18.98 1.15 -5.66
N ALA A 178 -17.70 0.87 -5.35
CA ALA A 178 -16.90 -0.07 -6.14
C ALA A 178 -17.40 -1.51 -5.99
N PHE A 179 -17.68 -1.90 -4.76
CA PHE A 179 -18.04 -3.24 -4.33
C PHE A 179 -19.44 -3.25 -3.72
N ASP A 180 -20.40 -2.73 -4.48
CA ASP A 180 -21.80 -2.68 -4.08
C ASP A 180 -22.25 -4.01 -3.44
N PRO A 181 -22.71 -4.01 -2.17
CA PRO A 181 -22.98 -5.23 -1.42
C PRO A 181 -24.01 -6.17 -2.06
N GLU A 182 -24.88 -5.65 -2.91
CA GLU A 182 -25.97 -6.41 -3.53
C GLU A 182 -25.60 -6.87 -4.95
N THR A 183 -24.95 -6.00 -5.73
CA THR A 183 -24.75 -6.20 -7.18
C THR A 183 -23.31 -6.52 -7.57
N ASN A 184 -22.31 -6.15 -6.76
CA ASN A 184 -20.90 -6.44 -7.01
C ASN A 184 -20.10 -6.63 -5.70
N PRO A 185 -20.51 -7.53 -4.79
CA PRO A 185 -19.88 -7.66 -3.48
C PRO A 185 -18.41 -8.10 -3.59
N LEU A 186 -17.54 -7.55 -2.72
CA LEU A 186 -16.11 -7.89 -2.69
C LEU A 186 -15.87 -9.38 -2.36
N ASN A 187 -16.67 -9.96 -1.44
CA ASN A 187 -16.69 -11.39 -1.06
C ASN A 187 -15.34 -12.05 -0.72
N VAL A 188 -14.31 -11.25 -0.43
CA VAL A 188 -13.00 -11.71 0.02
C VAL A 188 -12.57 -10.91 1.25
N PRO A 189 -11.63 -11.43 2.06
CA PRO A 189 -11.20 -10.71 3.23
C PRO A 189 -10.52 -9.38 2.91
N LEU A 190 -10.69 -8.42 3.82
CA LEU A 190 -10.20 -7.06 3.73
C LEU A 190 -9.35 -6.74 4.97
N VAL A 191 -8.05 -6.54 4.78
CA VAL A 191 -7.14 -6.12 5.86
C VAL A 191 -6.73 -4.68 5.64
N GLN A 192 -6.93 -3.85 6.65
CA GLN A 192 -6.47 -2.48 6.62
C GLN A 192 -5.08 -2.38 7.27
N VAL A 193 -4.23 -1.49 6.75
CA VAL A 193 -2.90 -1.18 7.30
C VAL A 193 -2.77 0.35 7.39
N SER A 194 -2.16 0.83 8.48
CA SER A 194 -1.97 2.26 8.69
C SER A 194 -0.87 2.83 7.79
N LEU A 195 -0.89 4.14 7.61
CA LEU A 195 0.25 4.93 7.15
C LEU A 195 1.25 5.16 8.29
N TYR A 196 2.44 5.66 7.96
CA TYR A 196 3.29 6.26 8.99
C TYR A 196 2.68 7.59 9.45
N LYS A 197 2.98 7.97 10.69
CA LYS A 197 2.68 9.30 11.21
C LYS A 197 3.72 10.34 10.76
N THR A 198 3.98 10.41 9.45
CA THR A 198 4.93 11.36 8.83
C THR A 198 4.48 11.67 7.39
N GLU A 199 5.08 12.69 6.78
CA GLU A 199 4.88 13.04 5.37
C GLU A 199 6.04 12.58 4.48
N ASP A 200 6.92 11.70 4.97
CA ASP A 200 8.09 11.23 4.23
C ASP A 200 7.68 10.31 3.06
N PRO A 201 7.87 10.74 1.80
CA PRO A 201 7.50 9.95 0.63
C PRO A 201 8.32 8.65 0.51
N HIS A 202 9.60 8.65 0.92
CA HIS A 202 10.45 7.47 0.82
C HIS A 202 10.06 6.40 1.83
N ALA A 203 9.67 6.81 3.05
CA ALA A 203 9.17 5.87 4.05
C ALA A 203 7.91 5.14 3.56
N HIS A 204 6.97 5.86 2.94
CA HIS A 204 5.74 5.28 2.39
C HIS A 204 6.00 4.42 1.14
N TYR A 205 6.94 4.82 0.28
CA TYR A 205 7.36 4.00 -0.86
C TYR A 205 8.00 2.68 -0.38
N ALA A 206 8.87 2.74 0.63
CA ALA A 206 9.49 1.56 1.24
C ALA A 206 8.46 0.64 1.91
N LEU A 207 7.42 1.21 2.53
CA LEU A 207 6.30 0.43 3.09
C LEU A 207 5.58 -0.36 2.01
N GLY A 208 5.26 0.25 0.87
CA GLY A 208 4.68 -0.44 -0.27
C GLY A 208 5.57 -1.57 -0.80
N ARG A 209 6.87 -1.29 -0.93
CA ARG A 209 7.87 -2.28 -1.37
C ARG A 209 7.93 -3.48 -0.43
N ALA A 210 7.84 -3.26 0.88
CA ALA A 210 7.89 -4.32 1.89
C ALA A 210 6.73 -5.32 1.75
N VAL A 211 5.58 -4.89 1.24
CA VAL A 211 4.39 -5.75 1.07
C VAL A 211 4.15 -6.21 -0.37
N ALA A 212 5.02 -5.83 -1.32
CA ALA A 212 4.83 -6.11 -2.73
C ALA A 212 4.61 -7.60 -3.04
N ALA A 213 5.30 -8.49 -2.29
CA ALA A 213 5.23 -9.94 -2.49
C ALA A 213 3.86 -10.58 -2.16
N LEU A 214 2.91 -9.81 -1.61
CA LEU A 214 1.52 -10.26 -1.44
C LEU A 214 0.82 -10.43 -2.79
N ARG A 215 1.28 -9.71 -3.82
CA ARG A 215 0.64 -9.69 -5.14
C ARG A 215 0.76 -11.03 -5.86
N GLU A 216 1.89 -11.71 -5.69
CA GLU A 216 2.15 -13.06 -6.19
C GLU A 216 1.31 -14.12 -5.45
N GLN A 217 0.75 -13.78 -4.29
CA GLN A 217 -0.16 -14.65 -3.53
C GLN A 217 -1.63 -14.46 -3.95
N GLY A 218 -1.91 -13.55 -4.90
CA GLY A 218 -3.26 -13.23 -5.35
C GLY A 218 -3.95 -12.16 -4.50
N ILE A 219 -3.20 -11.35 -3.75
CA ILE A 219 -3.75 -10.30 -2.88
C ILE A 219 -3.67 -8.97 -3.61
N VAL A 220 -4.78 -8.25 -3.71
CA VAL A 220 -4.79 -6.91 -4.30
C VAL A 220 -4.41 -5.88 -3.24
N ILE A 221 -3.49 -4.97 -3.58
CA ILE A 221 -3.10 -3.85 -2.72
C ILE A 221 -3.78 -2.58 -3.25
N ILE A 222 -4.38 -1.81 -2.34
CA ILE A 222 -5.04 -0.54 -2.66
C ILE A 222 -4.51 0.56 -1.74
N GLY A 223 -3.99 1.65 -2.31
CA GLY A 223 -3.81 2.90 -1.59
C GLY A 223 -5.05 3.76 -1.73
N ALA A 224 -5.77 4.04 -0.64
CA ALA A 224 -7.00 4.84 -0.65
C ALA A 224 -6.70 6.24 -0.08
N GLY A 225 -6.85 7.26 -0.92
CA GLY A 225 -6.53 8.65 -0.60
C GLY A 225 -7.14 9.61 -1.61
N MET A 226 -6.42 10.67 -1.98
CA MET A 226 -6.83 11.62 -3.02
C MET A 226 -5.59 12.21 -3.72
N SER A 227 -5.64 12.35 -5.04
CA SER A 227 -4.49 12.90 -5.80
C SER A 227 -4.24 14.40 -5.53
N VAL A 228 -5.30 15.17 -5.26
CA VAL A 228 -5.25 16.54 -4.70
C VAL A 228 -6.36 16.66 -3.66
N HIS A 229 -6.03 17.19 -2.47
CA HIS A 229 -6.97 17.25 -1.35
C HIS A 229 -6.73 18.47 -0.45
N ASN A 230 -7.47 19.55 -0.72
CA ASN A 230 -7.45 20.74 0.12
C ASN A 230 -8.87 21.15 0.54
N LEU A 231 -9.22 20.78 1.76
CA LEU A 231 -10.49 21.14 2.40
C LEU A 231 -10.61 22.62 2.77
N ARG A 232 -9.49 23.37 2.87
CA ARG A 232 -9.53 24.81 3.19
C ARG A 232 -10.22 25.61 2.08
N ASP A 233 -10.05 25.17 0.84
CA ASP A 233 -10.61 25.80 -0.35
C ASP A 233 -11.90 25.12 -0.86
N MET A 234 -12.39 24.07 -0.17
CA MET A 234 -13.62 23.37 -0.53
C MET A 234 -14.86 24.27 -0.46
N HIS A 235 -14.84 25.33 0.35
CA HIS A 235 -15.95 26.27 0.48
C HIS A 235 -16.35 26.92 -0.86
N TYR A 236 -15.39 27.18 -1.75
CA TYR A 236 -15.68 27.71 -3.10
C TYR A 236 -16.54 26.75 -3.94
N MET A 237 -16.40 25.44 -3.71
CA MET A 237 -17.22 24.43 -4.41
C MET A 237 -18.67 24.45 -3.92
N PHE A 238 -18.90 24.67 -2.62
CA PHE A 238 -20.25 24.82 -2.07
C PHE A 238 -20.96 26.09 -2.53
N GLU A 239 -20.20 27.12 -2.91
CA GLU A 239 -20.71 28.34 -3.55
C GLU A 239 -21.04 28.14 -5.04
N GLY A 240 -20.87 26.92 -5.57
CA GLY A 240 -21.19 26.55 -6.95
C GLY A 240 -20.05 26.76 -7.94
N ASN A 241 -18.84 27.10 -7.48
CA ASN A 241 -17.66 27.19 -8.34
C ASN A 241 -16.86 25.89 -8.32
N SER A 242 -17.11 25.03 -9.31
CA SER A 242 -16.37 23.78 -9.51
C SER A 242 -15.17 23.92 -10.44
N ASN A 243 -14.84 25.12 -10.93
CA ASN A 243 -13.66 25.30 -11.77
C ASN A 243 -12.41 24.89 -10.99
N PRO A 244 -11.53 24.05 -11.58
CA PRO A 244 -10.34 23.60 -10.89
C PRO A 244 -9.42 24.77 -10.56
N MET A 245 -8.90 24.77 -9.34
CA MET A 245 -7.90 25.75 -8.92
C MET A 245 -6.59 25.50 -9.67
N PRO A 246 -5.75 26.54 -9.90
CA PRO A 246 -4.51 26.38 -10.65
C PRO A 246 -3.56 25.31 -10.07
N TYR A 247 -3.46 25.22 -8.73
CA TYR A 247 -2.64 24.20 -8.09
C TYR A 247 -3.23 22.80 -8.26
N THR A 248 -4.56 22.66 -8.35
CA THR A 248 -5.22 21.36 -8.57
C THR A 248 -4.79 20.78 -9.91
N VAL A 249 -4.88 21.58 -10.97
CA VAL A 249 -4.43 21.18 -12.32
C VAL A 249 -2.94 20.90 -12.35
N SER A 250 -2.12 21.81 -11.80
CA SER A 250 -0.67 21.70 -11.86
C SER A 250 -0.15 20.48 -11.10
N PHE A 251 -0.67 20.23 -9.89
CA PHE A 251 -0.23 19.14 -9.04
C PHE A 251 -0.70 17.78 -9.55
N ASP A 252 -1.96 17.65 -9.97
CA ASP A 252 -2.49 16.38 -10.50
C ASP A 252 -1.75 15.94 -11.77
N ASN A 253 -1.44 16.88 -12.68
CA ASN A 253 -0.64 16.59 -13.87
C ASN A 253 0.80 16.18 -13.52
N ALA A 254 1.42 16.87 -12.57
CA ALA A 254 2.78 16.54 -12.13
C ALA A 254 2.84 15.16 -11.45
N LEU A 255 1.81 14.83 -10.65
CA LEU A 255 1.69 13.51 -10.04
C LEU A 255 1.55 12.42 -11.11
N LYS A 256 0.71 12.64 -12.12
CA LYS A 256 0.57 11.72 -13.27
C LYS A 256 1.92 11.46 -13.95
N GLU A 257 2.66 12.52 -14.27
CA GLU A 257 3.98 12.40 -14.90
C GLU A 257 4.97 11.61 -14.02
N ALA A 258 4.95 11.83 -12.70
CA ALA A 258 5.79 11.09 -11.77
C ALA A 258 5.38 9.63 -11.61
N VAL A 259 4.09 9.30 -11.68
CA VAL A 259 3.58 7.93 -11.57
C VAL A 259 3.83 7.12 -12.85
N GLU A 260 3.62 7.71 -14.02
CA GLU A 260 3.72 7.04 -15.32
C GLU A 260 5.15 6.98 -15.89
N VAL A 261 6.13 7.55 -15.19
CA VAL A 261 7.54 7.43 -15.56
C VAL A 261 8.04 5.99 -15.44
N ASP A 262 9.19 5.75 -16.08
CA ASP A 262 9.96 4.51 -15.93
C ASP A 262 10.06 4.11 -14.44
N PRO A 263 9.66 2.87 -14.08
CA PRO A 263 9.72 2.39 -12.70
C PRO A 263 11.06 2.65 -12.00
N ALA A 264 12.19 2.61 -12.71
CA ALA A 264 13.52 2.87 -12.16
C ALA A 264 13.72 4.32 -11.69
N LEU A 265 12.93 5.27 -12.21
CA LEU A 265 12.98 6.70 -11.87
C LEU A 265 11.80 7.14 -10.99
N ARG A 266 10.80 6.27 -10.80
CA ARG A 266 9.51 6.63 -10.20
C ARG A 266 9.64 7.15 -8.78
N GLU A 267 10.39 6.46 -7.92
CA GLU A 267 10.55 6.85 -6.51
C GLU A 267 11.09 8.28 -6.38
N ASP A 268 12.20 8.59 -7.06
CA ASP A 268 12.82 9.92 -7.01
C ASP A 268 11.91 11.01 -7.59
N LYS A 269 11.22 10.71 -8.69
CA LYS A 269 10.27 11.64 -9.33
C LYS A 269 9.08 11.92 -8.44
N MET A 270 8.52 10.90 -7.81
CA MET A 270 7.42 11.06 -6.86
C MET A 270 7.89 11.81 -5.62
N ALA A 271 9.06 11.49 -5.03
CA ALA A 271 9.58 12.22 -3.88
C ALA A 271 9.79 13.72 -4.15
N ALA A 272 10.10 14.10 -5.39
CA ALA A 272 10.19 15.50 -5.80
C ALA A 272 8.82 16.22 -5.82
N ILE A 273 7.70 15.51 -5.98
CA ILE A 273 6.35 16.09 -5.95
C ILE A 273 6.05 16.73 -4.60
N CYS A 274 6.44 16.09 -3.49
CA CYS A 274 6.29 16.64 -2.14
C CYS A 274 7.06 17.96 -1.91
N LYS A 275 8.03 18.29 -2.77
CA LYS A 275 8.88 19.49 -2.67
C LYS A 275 8.46 20.62 -3.62
N ARG A 276 7.41 20.42 -4.43
CA ARG A 276 6.93 21.45 -5.35
C ARG A 276 6.38 22.66 -4.60
N GLY A 277 6.46 23.84 -5.22
CA GLY A 277 5.96 25.08 -4.61
C GLY A 277 4.45 25.11 -4.36
N ASP A 278 3.69 24.32 -5.13
CA ASP A 278 2.24 24.18 -5.00
C ASP A 278 1.82 23.00 -4.09
N ALA A 279 2.77 22.22 -3.56
CA ALA A 279 2.47 20.97 -2.85
C ALA A 279 1.62 21.20 -1.60
N LYS A 280 1.92 22.24 -0.81
CA LYS A 280 1.14 22.57 0.40
C LYS A 280 -0.21 23.24 0.12
N GLN A 281 -0.43 23.73 -1.11
CA GLN A 281 -1.75 24.14 -1.56
C GLN A 281 -2.58 22.94 -2.01
N ALA A 282 -1.96 22.00 -2.73
CA ALA A 282 -2.61 20.76 -3.14
C ALA A 282 -2.96 19.86 -1.94
N HIS A 283 -2.08 19.85 -0.93
CA HIS A 283 -2.14 19.00 0.25
C HIS A 283 -1.61 19.77 1.47
N PRO A 284 -2.48 20.47 2.22
CA PRO A 284 -2.08 21.14 3.46
C PRO A 284 -1.39 20.17 4.43
N PHE A 285 -1.88 18.94 4.47
CA PHE A 285 -1.25 17.75 5.03
C PHE A 285 -1.16 16.69 3.93
N MET A 286 -0.09 15.91 3.91
CA MET A 286 0.18 14.93 2.84
C MET A 286 -0.48 13.56 3.07
N ASP A 287 -1.31 13.41 4.09
CA ASP A 287 -1.97 12.16 4.47
C ASP A 287 -2.74 11.49 3.32
N HIS A 288 -3.52 12.26 2.56
CA HIS A 288 -4.29 11.77 1.42
C HIS A 288 -3.44 11.47 0.19
N LEU A 289 -2.23 12.03 0.14
CA LEU A 289 -1.28 11.78 -0.92
C LEU A 289 -0.46 10.51 -0.65
N MET A 290 -0.04 10.25 0.58
CA MET A 290 0.87 9.13 0.92
C MET A 290 0.42 7.73 0.41
N PRO A 291 -0.88 7.39 0.33
CA PRO A 291 -1.30 6.10 -0.22
C PRO A 291 -0.86 5.84 -1.67
N VAL A 292 -0.67 6.86 -2.52
CA VAL A 292 -0.15 6.65 -3.89
C VAL A 292 1.31 6.23 -3.89
N TYR A 293 2.09 6.66 -2.89
CA TYR A 293 3.50 6.28 -2.74
C TYR A 293 3.61 4.83 -2.29
N ILE A 294 2.73 4.38 -1.39
CA ILE A 294 2.63 2.96 -1.03
C ILE A 294 2.23 2.13 -2.26
N ALA A 295 1.23 2.58 -3.02
CA ALA A 295 0.80 1.88 -4.23
C ALA A 295 1.94 1.75 -5.25
N ALA A 296 2.69 2.83 -5.48
CA ALA A 296 3.85 2.85 -6.36
C ALA A 296 5.01 1.96 -5.84
N GLY A 297 5.24 1.94 -4.52
CA GLY A 297 6.21 1.06 -3.89
C GLY A 297 5.87 -0.42 -4.06
N ALA A 298 4.60 -0.78 -3.88
CA ALA A 298 4.09 -2.13 -4.05
C ALA A 298 4.06 -2.59 -5.52
N ALA A 299 4.02 -1.64 -6.46
CA ALA A 299 4.07 -1.92 -7.89
C ALA A 299 5.41 -2.56 -8.33
N GLY A 300 6.50 -2.24 -7.63
CA GLY A 300 7.84 -2.65 -8.05
C GLY A 300 8.16 -2.13 -9.45
N GLU A 301 8.47 -3.05 -10.36
CA GLU A 301 8.83 -2.74 -11.75
C GLU A 301 7.62 -2.56 -12.68
N ASP A 302 6.39 -2.68 -12.18
CA ASP A 302 5.22 -2.51 -13.03
C ASP A 302 5.02 -1.04 -13.40
N TRP A 303 4.58 -0.80 -14.64
CA TRP A 303 4.23 0.53 -15.10
C TRP A 303 2.96 1.03 -14.40
N GLY A 304 3.01 2.26 -13.90
CA GLY A 304 1.84 2.99 -13.43
C GLY A 304 1.11 3.64 -14.59
N LYS A 305 -0.22 3.70 -14.51
CA LYS A 305 -1.08 4.35 -15.48
C LYS A 305 -2.20 5.09 -14.78
N GLN A 306 -2.43 6.35 -15.15
CA GLN A 306 -3.64 7.06 -14.79
C GLN A 306 -4.79 6.48 -15.62
N THR A 307 -5.70 5.77 -14.97
CA THR A 307 -6.85 5.14 -15.65
C THR A 307 -7.99 6.15 -15.86
N TRP A 308 -8.07 7.15 -14.99
CA TRP A 308 -9.05 8.24 -15.06
C TRP A 308 -8.61 9.40 -14.16
N THR A 309 -9.04 10.63 -14.45
CA THR A 309 -8.96 11.76 -13.51
C THR A 309 -10.09 12.76 -13.78
N LEU A 310 -10.39 13.56 -12.76
CA LEU A 310 -11.16 14.80 -12.84
C LEU A 310 -10.48 15.82 -11.93
N GLN A 311 -10.25 17.02 -12.45
CA GLN A 311 -9.76 18.15 -11.68
C GLN A 311 -10.95 19.09 -11.47
N GLU A 312 -11.35 19.32 -10.23
CA GLU A 312 -12.49 20.16 -9.89
C GLU A 312 -12.27 20.87 -8.56
N GLY A 313 -12.55 22.18 -8.52
CA GLY A 313 -12.23 23.02 -7.36
C GLY A 313 -10.85 22.71 -6.77
N SER A 314 -10.84 22.34 -5.49
CA SER A 314 -9.64 22.00 -4.72
C SER A 314 -9.32 20.50 -4.68
N PHE A 315 -9.94 19.69 -5.53
CA PHE A 315 -9.80 18.24 -5.58
C PHE A 315 -9.31 17.70 -6.93
N GLY A 316 -8.52 16.65 -6.83
CA GLY A 316 -8.06 15.85 -7.96
C GLY A 316 -8.47 14.40 -7.71
N TRP A 317 -9.09 13.80 -8.71
CA TRP A 317 -9.68 12.47 -8.60
C TRP A 317 -8.94 11.38 -9.37
N ALA A 318 -7.65 11.56 -9.61
CA ALA A 318 -6.88 10.59 -10.37
C ALA A 318 -6.96 9.19 -9.76
N GLN A 319 -7.28 8.22 -10.60
CA GLN A 319 -7.24 6.80 -10.31
C GLN A 319 -6.00 6.25 -11.01
N TYR A 320 -5.15 5.53 -10.28
CA TYR A 320 -3.99 4.88 -10.87
C TYR A 320 -4.09 3.37 -10.75
N ARG A 321 -3.60 2.67 -11.78
CA ARG A 321 -3.36 1.23 -11.74
C ARG A 321 -1.89 0.98 -12.08
N PHE A 322 -1.27 0.07 -11.34
CA PHE A 322 0.06 -0.43 -11.62
C PHE A 322 -0.02 -1.90 -12.02
N GLY A 323 0.61 -2.22 -13.14
CA GLY A 323 0.53 -3.54 -13.74
C GLY A 323 -0.74 -3.75 -14.56
N ASP A 324 -0.71 -4.83 -15.34
CA ASP A 324 -1.81 -5.19 -16.24
C ASP A 324 -2.81 -6.12 -15.56
N VAL A 325 -4.07 -5.96 -15.95
CA VAL A 325 -5.10 -6.95 -15.67
C VAL A 325 -5.08 -7.94 -16.81
N ALA A 326 -4.92 -9.23 -16.49
CA ALA A 326 -5.00 -10.28 -17.50
C ALA A 326 -6.36 -10.17 -18.20
N THR A 327 -6.35 -9.76 -19.47
CA THR A 327 -7.56 -9.78 -20.29
C THR A 327 -7.95 -11.23 -20.48
N SER A 328 -9.13 -11.62 -19.98
CA SER A 328 -9.73 -12.91 -20.32
C SER A 328 -9.78 -13.00 -21.84
N SER A 329 -8.87 -13.77 -22.43
CA SER A 329 -8.99 -14.19 -23.82
C SER A 329 -10.36 -14.85 -23.93
N LYS A 330 -11.27 -14.25 -24.70
CA LYS A 330 -12.55 -14.86 -25.04
C LYS A 330 -12.26 -16.26 -25.58
N LEU A 331 -12.58 -17.27 -24.78
CA LEU A 331 -12.68 -18.66 -25.24
C LEU A 331 -14.03 -18.84 -25.94
#